data_AF-A0A7C3PYA5-F1
#
_entry.id   AF-A0A7C3PYA5-F1
#
_cell.length_a   1.000
_cell.length_b   1.000
_cell.length_c   1.000
_cell.angle_alpha   90.00
_cell.angle_beta   90.00
_cell.angle_gamma   90.00
#
_symmetry.space_group_name_H-M   'P 1'
#
loop_
_entity.id
_entity.type
_entity.pdbx_description
1 polymer ?
#
loop_
_entity_poly.entity_id
_entity_poly.type
_entity_poly.pdbx_seq_one_letter_code
_entity_poly.pdbx_strand_id
1 'polypeptide(L)'
;MHPRAKESMRRIALVLAALFLSGSASVGGLCGGDAPPGLPPLDPASFDTQRAAHLLSRAGFGGTPEAASTLAAMGLEKAVESLLSASTPETSKDFEPTVTERPNPQDLRNKTQEERQKLIRENRRSDQQQFQSLRAWWIRRMTLTDRPLVEKMTLFWHGHFATSQRDVKNSYHMWLQNKTLRANALGNFKALVTAVAKDPAMLE
;
A
#
# COMPACT_ATOMS: atom_id res chain seq x y z
N MET A 1 0.32 32.16 28.61
CA MET A 1 0.77 31.37 27.44
C MET A 1 2.26 31.65 27.26
N HIS A 2 3.12 30.67 27.59
CA HIS A 2 4.54 30.87 27.87
C HIS A 2 5.40 31.23 26.63
N PRO A 3 6.41 32.10 26.76
CA PRO A 3 7.25 32.58 25.66
C PRO A 3 8.23 31.54 25.07
N ARG A 4 8.33 30.33 25.63
CA ARG A 4 9.19 29.25 25.09
C ARG A 4 8.61 28.49 23.88
N ALA A 5 7.34 28.71 23.52
CA ALA A 5 6.70 27.99 22.40
C ALA A 5 6.92 28.64 21.02
N LYS A 6 7.29 29.94 20.96
CA LYS A 6 7.51 30.66 19.69
C LYS A 6 8.88 30.40 19.04
N GLU A 7 9.84 29.88 19.80
CA GLU A 7 11.24 29.75 19.36
C GLU A 7 11.54 28.37 18.72
N SER A 8 10.73 27.35 19.00
CA SER A 8 10.83 26.03 18.33
C SER A 8 10.16 25.97 16.95
N MET A 9 9.29 26.92 16.60
CA MET A 9 8.60 26.95 15.30
C MET A 9 9.40 27.63 14.17
N ARG A 10 10.56 28.22 14.46
CA ARG A 10 11.42 28.88 13.45
C ARG A 10 12.52 27.98 12.86
N ARG A 11 12.73 26.76 13.40
CA ARG A 11 13.82 25.87 12.97
C ARG A 11 13.40 24.72 12.05
N ILE A 12 12.11 24.56 11.75
CA ILE A 12 11.60 23.44 10.92
C ILE A 12 11.23 23.87 9.48
N ALA A 13 11.28 25.18 9.17
CA ALA A 13 10.88 25.71 7.86
C ALA A 13 12.05 25.89 6.85
N LEU A 14 13.16 25.16 6.97
CA LEU A 14 14.41 25.49 6.27
C LEU A 14 15.15 24.27 5.69
N VAL A 15 14.48 23.41 4.91
CA VAL A 15 15.15 22.50 3.93
C VAL A 15 14.29 22.28 2.66
N LEU A 16 13.41 23.21 2.30
CA LEU A 16 12.78 23.24 0.98
C LEU A 16 13.34 24.43 0.20
N ALA A 17 13.76 24.15 -1.03
CA ALA A 17 14.27 25.07 -2.05
C ALA A 17 15.75 25.48 -1.95
N ALA A 18 16.60 24.76 -2.69
CA ALA A 18 17.66 25.36 -3.51
C ALA A 18 18.31 24.28 -4.37
N LEU A 19 18.09 24.32 -5.68
CA LEU A 19 19.13 24.21 -6.73
C LEU A 19 18.46 24.13 -8.10
N PHE A 20 17.93 25.27 -8.54
CA PHE A 20 17.97 25.65 -9.95
C PHE A 20 18.81 26.91 -10.01
N LEU A 21 20.05 26.81 -10.49
CA LEU A 21 20.74 27.93 -11.11
C LEU A 21 21.58 27.39 -12.28
N SER A 22 21.36 28.04 -13.41
CA SER A 22 21.81 27.78 -14.77
C SER A 22 23.32 27.89 -14.99
N GLY A 23 23.85 27.06 -15.90
CA GLY A 23 25.14 27.24 -16.57
C GLY A 23 25.01 26.87 -18.05
N SER A 24 25.42 27.80 -18.92
CA SER A 24 25.09 27.86 -20.35
C SER A 24 26.08 27.13 -21.27
N ALA A 25 25.52 26.62 -22.38
CA ALA A 25 26.08 26.47 -23.74
C ALA A 25 27.17 25.42 -24.04
N SER A 26 26.80 24.45 -24.89
CA SER A 26 27.34 24.40 -26.27
C SER A 26 26.30 23.77 -27.20
N VAL A 27 26.00 24.47 -28.29
CA VAL A 27 25.07 24.04 -29.35
C VAL A 27 25.86 23.22 -30.35
N GLY A 28 25.45 21.97 -30.56
CA GLY A 28 25.98 21.12 -31.62
C GLY A 28 25.10 19.91 -31.86
N GLY A 29 24.30 19.95 -32.93
CA GLY A 29 24.07 18.76 -33.77
C GLY A 29 22.98 17.76 -33.38
N LEU A 30 21.76 18.02 -33.87
CA LEU A 30 20.90 17.11 -34.67
C LEU A 30 20.38 15.78 -34.07
N CYS A 31 19.05 15.77 -33.86
CA CYS A 31 18.12 14.66 -34.13
C CYS A 31 18.30 13.32 -33.39
N GLY A 32 17.61 13.20 -32.25
CA GLY A 32 17.32 11.93 -31.57
C GLY A 32 16.80 12.24 -30.16
N GLY A 33 15.49 12.29 -29.97
CA GLY A 33 14.88 12.67 -28.68
C GLY A 33 15.01 11.57 -27.65
N ASP A 34 16.19 11.42 -27.05
CA ASP A 34 16.41 10.57 -25.89
C ASP A 34 15.87 11.25 -24.64
N ALA A 35 15.08 10.51 -23.86
CA ALA A 35 14.76 10.87 -22.48
C ALA A 35 16.06 11.22 -21.73
N PRO A 36 16.04 12.13 -20.72
CA PRO A 36 17.23 12.44 -19.95
C PRO A 36 17.90 11.15 -19.48
N PRO A 37 19.25 11.04 -19.57
CA PRO A 37 19.93 9.80 -19.27
C PRO A 37 19.52 9.35 -17.87
N GLY A 38 18.87 8.18 -17.83
CA GLY A 38 18.51 7.55 -16.58
C GLY A 38 19.76 7.35 -15.72
N LEU A 39 19.56 7.15 -14.42
CA LEU A 39 20.66 6.74 -13.55
C LEU A 39 21.33 5.49 -14.15
N PRO A 40 22.67 5.42 -14.19
CA PRO A 40 23.35 4.24 -14.69
C PRO A 40 22.94 3.02 -13.85
N PRO A 41 22.87 1.82 -14.46
CA PRO A 41 22.62 0.59 -13.72
C PRO A 41 23.60 0.43 -12.56
N LEU A 42 23.14 -0.14 -11.45
CA LEU A 42 24.03 -0.50 -10.35
C LEU A 42 25.00 -1.58 -10.82
N ASP A 43 26.27 -1.43 -10.46
CA ASP A 43 27.25 -2.50 -10.59
C ASP A 43 26.85 -3.66 -9.66
N PRO A 44 26.56 -4.87 -10.17
CA PRO A 44 26.19 -6.01 -9.34
C PRO A 44 27.23 -6.34 -8.27
N ALA A 45 28.52 -6.08 -8.54
CA ALA A 45 29.60 -6.31 -7.57
C ALA A 45 29.55 -5.36 -6.37
N SER A 46 28.84 -4.22 -6.51
CA SER A 46 28.65 -3.26 -5.42
C SER A 46 27.51 -3.63 -4.48
N PHE A 47 26.75 -4.70 -4.74
CA PHE A 47 25.58 -5.08 -3.96
C PHE A 47 25.95 -5.67 -2.59
N ASP A 48 26.12 -4.78 -1.62
CA ASP A 48 26.41 -5.08 -0.22
C ASP A 48 25.16 -5.07 0.68
N THR A 49 25.34 -5.38 1.97
CA THR A 49 24.28 -5.38 2.98
C THR A 49 23.55 -4.03 3.09
N GLN A 50 24.24 -2.91 2.88
CA GLN A 50 23.63 -1.59 2.94
C GLN A 50 22.68 -1.36 1.76
N ARG A 51 23.10 -1.74 0.55
CA ARG A 51 22.24 -1.68 -0.65
C ARG A 51 21.08 -2.67 -0.57
N ALA A 52 21.31 -3.87 -0.01
CA ALA A 52 20.23 -4.83 0.25
C ALA A 52 19.20 -4.28 1.26
N ALA A 53 19.63 -3.63 2.34
CA ALA A 53 18.75 -2.95 3.29
C ALA A 53 17.99 -1.79 2.64
N HIS A 54 18.64 -1.03 1.75
CA HIS A 54 17.98 0.00 0.96
C HIS A 54 16.91 -0.59 0.04
N LEU A 55 17.22 -1.67 -0.67
CA LEU A 55 16.27 -2.40 -1.51
C LEU A 55 15.05 -2.83 -0.70
N LEU A 56 15.22 -3.47 0.47
CA LEU A 56 14.12 -3.84 1.37
C LEU A 56 13.27 -2.65 1.82
N SER A 57 13.89 -1.50 2.07
CA SER A 57 13.18 -0.28 2.46
C SER A 57 12.32 0.30 1.33
N ARG A 58 12.74 0.09 0.06
CA ARG A 58 12.02 0.56 -1.13
C ARG A 58 10.97 -0.44 -1.60
N ALA A 59 11.33 -1.72 -1.66
CA ALA A 59 10.47 -2.81 -2.09
C ALA A 59 9.49 -3.29 -1.00
N GLY A 60 9.69 -2.88 0.25
CA GLY A 60 8.87 -3.31 1.38
C GLY A 60 8.65 -2.21 2.40
N PHE A 61 8.55 -2.62 3.66
CA PHE A 61 8.42 -1.73 4.81
C PHE A 61 9.69 -1.72 5.66
N GLY A 62 10.83 -2.05 5.03
CA GLY A 62 12.11 -2.30 5.69
C GLY A 62 12.40 -3.80 5.83
N GLY A 63 13.39 -4.14 6.63
CA GLY A 63 13.71 -5.52 6.98
C GLY A 63 14.80 -5.58 8.04
N THR A 64 15.01 -6.77 8.60
CA THR A 64 16.01 -6.95 9.65
C THR A 64 17.43 -6.97 9.06
N PRO A 65 18.47 -6.70 9.87
CA PRO A 65 19.86 -6.83 9.42
C PRO A 65 20.18 -8.22 8.83
N GLU A 66 19.56 -9.27 9.36
CA GLU A 66 19.72 -10.65 8.89
C GLU A 66 19.10 -10.85 7.49
N ALA A 67 17.92 -10.27 7.25
CA ALA A 67 17.29 -10.29 5.93
C ALA A 67 18.13 -9.54 4.89
N ALA A 68 18.69 -8.38 5.26
CA ALA A 68 19.57 -7.61 4.39
C ALA A 68 20.87 -8.37 4.06
N SER A 69 21.49 -9.01 5.06
CA SER A 69 22.68 -9.84 4.86
C SER A 69 22.38 -11.04 3.95
N THR A 70 21.23 -11.68 4.15
CA THR A 70 20.77 -12.82 3.33
C THR A 70 20.60 -12.42 1.86
N LEU A 71 19.93 -11.27 1.61
CA LEU A 71 19.76 -10.75 0.25
C LEU A 71 21.10 -10.36 -0.39
N ALA A 72 21.99 -9.69 0.35
CA ALA A 72 23.33 -9.34 -0.15
C ALA A 72 24.12 -10.59 -0.58
N ALA A 73 24.05 -11.66 0.22
CA ALA A 73 24.70 -12.93 -0.10
C ALA A 73 24.14 -13.63 -1.36
N MET A 74 22.87 -13.36 -1.73
CA MET A 74 22.27 -13.88 -2.97
C MET A 74 22.77 -13.15 -4.22
N GLY A 75 23.28 -11.93 -4.09
CA GLY A 75 23.56 -11.03 -5.22
C GLY A 75 22.32 -10.28 -5.72
N LEU A 76 22.53 -9.20 -6.46
CA LEU A 76 21.49 -8.24 -6.85
C LEU A 76 20.35 -8.89 -7.63
N GLU A 77 20.67 -9.67 -8.66
CA GLU A 77 19.68 -10.24 -9.58
C GLU A 77 18.77 -11.22 -8.86
N LYS A 78 19.35 -12.15 -8.09
CA LYS A 78 18.58 -13.13 -7.31
C LYS A 78 17.80 -12.48 -6.18
N ALA A 79 18.34 -11.42 -5.57
CA ALA A 79 17.62 -10.65 -4.57
C ALA A 79 16.36 -10.00 -5.16
N VAL A 80 16.47 -9.36 -6.32
CA VAL A 80 15.32 -8.76 -7.02
C VAL A 80 14.32 -9.83 -7.47
N GLU A 81 14.80 -10.92 -8.06
CA GLU A 81 13.96 -12.04 -8.46
C GLU A 81 13.19 -12.63 -7.28
N SER A 82 13.83 -12.76 -6.11
CA SER A 82 13.17 -13.26 -4.89
C SER A 82 12.02 -12.38 -4.42
N LEU A 83 12.12 -11.06 -4.60
CA LEU A 83 11.09 -10.09 -4.23
C LEU A 83 9.92 -10.05 -5.23
N LEU A 84 10.21 -10.24 -6.51
CA LEU A 84 9.22 -10.30 -7.58
C LEU A 84 8.48 -11.65 -7.60
N SER A 85 9.14 -12.70 -7.13
CA SER A 85 8.60 -14.04 -7.17
C SER A 85 7.46 -14.21 -6.16
N ALA A 86 6.27 -14.38 -6.71
CA ALA A 86 5.05 -14.67 -5.98
C ALA A 86 4.97 -16.12 -5.45
N SER A 87 6.03 -16.93 -5.55
CA SER A 87 6.00 -18.35 -5.21
C SER A 87 6.52 -18.68 -3.81
N THR A 88 7.00 -17.70 -3.04
CA THR A 88 7.26 -17.93 -1.62
C THR A 88 5.96 -18.31 -0.91
N PRO A 89 5.91 -19.47 -0.23
CA PRO A 89 4.76 -19.85 0.58
C PRO A 89 4.50 -18.77 1.62
N GLU A 90 3.31 -18.18 1.60
CA GLU A 90 2.92 -17.16 2.57
C GLU A 90 2.60 -17.85 3.89
N THR A 91 3.37 -17.56 4.94
CA THR A 91 3.13 -18.12 6.28
C THR A 91 2.06 -17.35 7.05
N SER A 92 1.77 -16.11 6.67
CA SER A 92 0.80 -15.27 7.38
C SER A 92 -0.65 -15.75 7.16
N LYS A 93 -1.41 -15.88 8.25
CA LYS A 93 -2.84 -16.22 8.20
C LYS A 93 -3.62 -15.09 7.51
N ASP A 94 -4.46 -15.44 6.55
CA ASP A 94 -5.36 -14.48 5.90
C ASP A 94 -6.48 -14.02 6.85
N PHE A 95 -7.10 -12.88 6.55
CA PHE A 95 -8.24 -12.39 7.30
C PHE A 95 -9.51 -13.16 6.92
N GLU A 96 -10.24 -13.62 7.93
CA GLU A 96 -11.54 -14.29 7.76
C GLU A 96 -12.63 -13.28 8.16
N PRO A 97 -13.24 -12.55 7.20
CA PRO A 97 -14.32 -11.63 7.52
C PRO A 97 -15.62 -12.38 7.78
N THR A 98 -16.46 -11.82 8.63
CA THR A 98 -17.89 -12.11 8.64
C THR A 98 -18.55 -11.31 7.51
N VAL A 99 -19.47 -11.92 6.76
CA VAL A 99 -20.25 -11.18 5.77
C VAL A 99 -21.10 -10.14 6.49
N THR A 100 -20.81 -8.86 6.26
CA THR A 100 -21.61 -7.76 6.80
C THR A 100 -22.73 -7.44 5.83
N GLU A 101 -23.90 -8.03 6.07
CA GLU A 101 -25.09 -7.74 5.26
C GLU A 101 -25.76 -6.45 5.75
N ARG A 102 -26.18 -5.59 4.81
CA ARG A 102 -27.07 -4.49 5.15
C ARG A 102 -28.43 -5.10 5.54
N PRO A 103 -29.08 -4.62 6.62
CA PRO A 103 -30.40 -5.13 6.99
C PRO A 103 -31.37 -5.08 5.81
N ASN A 104 -32.00 -6.20 5.48
CA ASN A 104 -32.93 -6.27 4.37
C ASN A 104 -34.10 -5.30 4.64
N PRO A 105 -34.47 -4.42 3.69
CA PRO A 105 -35.64 -3.55 3.82
C PRO A 105 -36.93 -4.29 4.21
N GLN A 106 -37.08 -5.55 3.82
CA GLN A 106 -38.23 -6.40 4.19
C GLN A 106 -38.23 -6.74 5.69
N ASP A 107 -37.07 -7.01 6.28
CA ASP A 107 -36.93 -7.27 7.72
C ASP A 107 -37.24 -6.03 8.56
N LEU A 108 -37.00 -4.84 7.98
CA LEU A 108 -37.31 -3.58 8.62
C LEU A 108 -38.80 -3.23 8.55
N ARG A 109 -39.51 -3.65 7.49
CA ARG A 109 -40.92 -3.24 7.23
C ARG A 109 -41.85 -3.50 8.41
N ASN A 110 -41.72 -4.65 9.06
CA ASN A 110 -42.64 -5.06 10.13
C ASN A 110 -42.16 -4.66 11.54
N LYS A 111 -41.01 -4.00 11.67
CA LYS A 111 -40.41 -3.59 12.94
C LYS A 111 -40.85 -2.18 13.35
N THR A 112 -40.93 -1.96 14.66
CA THR A 112 -41.14 -0.62 15.23
C THR A 112 -39.95 0.31 14.92
N GLN A 113 -40.15 1.62 15.06
CA GLN A 113 -39.07 2.59 14.83
C GLN A 113 -37.86 2.33 15.75
N GLU A 114 -38.08 1.96 17.01
CA GLU A 114 -37.02 1.68 17.97
C GLU A 114 -36.23 0.41 17.61
N GLU A 115 -36.92 -0.66 17.22
CA GLU A 115 -36.30 -1.91 16.78
C GLU A 115 -35.48 -1.73 15.51
N ARG A 116 -36.00 -0.96 14.53
CA ARG A 116 -35.27 -0.62 13.30
C ARG A 116 -33.97 0.11 13.63
N GLN A 117 -34.05 1.13 14.48
CA GLN A 117 -32.87 1.89 14.88
C GLN A 117 -31.87 1.03 15.65
N LYS A 118 -32.34 0.13 16.52
CA LYS A 118 -31.47 -0.81 17.24
C LYS A 118 -30.70 -1.72 16.28
N LEU A 119 -31.40 -2.34 15.33
CA LEU A 119 -30.79 -3.22 14.34
C LEU A 119 -29.75 -2.48 13.48
N ILE A 120 -30.08 -1.28 13.00
CA ILE A 120 -29.15 -0.46 12.23
C ILE A 120 -27.92 -0.08 13.05
N ARG A 121 -28.08 0.29 14.32
CA ARG A 121 -26.96 0.62 15.22
C ARG A 121 -26.07 -0.59 15.48
N GLU A 122 -26.66 -1.75 15.74
CA GLU A 122 -25.92 -3.01 15.96
C GLU A 122 -25.13 -3.41 14.72
N ASN A 123 -25.75 -3.36 13.55
CA ASN A 123 -25.08 -3.66 12.29
C ASN A 123 -23.90 -2.72 12.02
N ARG A 124 -24.11 -1.40 12.18
CA ARG A 124 -23.03 -0.41 12.02
C ARG A 124 -21.90 -0.62 13.02
N ARG A 125 -22.22 -0.99 14.26
CA ARG A 125 -21.22 -1.27 15.29
C ARG A 125 -20.39 -2.50 14.93
N SER A 126 -21.04 -3.58 14.51
CA SER A 126 -20.37 -4.80 14.07
C SER A 126 -19.48 -4.56 12.85
N ASP A 127 -19.98 -3.86 11.83
CA ASP A 127 -19.21 -3.48 10.65
C ASP A 127 -17.96 -2.66 11.01
N GLN A 128 -18.13 -1.64 11.87
CA GLN A 128 -17.03 -0.81 12.31
C GLN A 128 -15.98 -1.62 13.09
N GLN A 129 -16.39 -2.55 13.95
CA GLN A 129 -15.48 -3.43 14.67
C GLN A 129 -14.70 -4.33 13.71
N GLN A 130 -15.38 -4.93 12.73
CA GLN A 130 -14.73 -5.74 11.71
C GLN A 130 -13.73 -4.93 10.89
N PHE A 131 -14.08 -3.70 10.50
CA PHE A 131 -13.17 -2.82 9.78
C PHE A 131 -11.89 -2.51 10.58
N GLN A 132 -12.00 -2.28 11.90
CA GLN A 132 -10.82 -2.10 12.73
C GLN A 132 -9.95 -3.36 12.78
N SER A 133 -10.56 -4.53 12.90
CA SER A 133 -9.85 -5.83 12.86
C SER A 133 -9.16 -6.06 11.52
N LEU A 134 -9.84 -5.75 10.40
CA LEU A 134 -9.28 -5.82 9.05
C LEU A 134 -8.06 -4.89 8.91
N ARG A 135 -8.17 -3.64 9.38
CA ARG A 135 -7.07 -2.68 9.33
C ARG A 135 -5.88 -3.14 10.17
N ALA A 136 -6.12 -3.63 11.38
CA ALA A 136 -5.07 -4.13 12.27
C ALA A 136 -4.37 -5.36 11.67
N TRP A 137 -5.14 -6.28 11.09
CA TRP A 137 -4.61 -7.43 10.37
C TRP A 137 -3.71 -7.00 9.20
N TRP A 138 -4.16 -6.05 8.37
CA TRP A 138 -3.38 -5.65 7.20
C TRP A 138 -2.08 -4.95 7.59
N ILE A 139 -2.10 -4.09 8.62
CA ILE A 139 -0.89 -3.46 9.17
C ILE A 139 0.10 -4.53 9.67
N ARG A 140 -0.39 -5.52 10.42
CA ARG A 140 0.45 -6.62 10.91
C ARG A 140 1.04 -7.43 9.76
N ARG A 141 0.27 -7.63 8.69
CA ARG A 141 0.73 -8.33 7.49
C ARG A 141 1.83 -7.56 6.77
N MET A 142 1.72 -6.23 6.65
CA MET A 142 2.77 -5.39 6.04
C MET A 142 4.14 -5.52 6.74
N THR A 143 4.17 -5.84 8.03
CA THR A 143 5.41 -5.95 8.81
C THR A 143 5.93 -7.38 8.95
N LEU A 144 5.07 -8.40 8.86
CA LEU A 144 5.42 -9.80 9.16
C LEU A 144 5.33 -10.74 7.95
N THR A 145 4.92 -10.25 6.79
CA THR A 145 4.80 -11.10 5.59
C THR A 145 6.16 -11.50 5.02
N ASP A 146 6.22 -12.69 4.43
CA ASP A 146 7.34 -13.16 3.62
C ASP A 146 7.35 -12.51 2.21
N ARG A 147 6.34 -11.70 1.89
CA ARG A 147 6.09 -11.12 0.56
C ARG A 147 5.90 -9.59 0.64
N PRO A 148 6.93 -8.85 1.10
CA PRO A 148 6.79 -7.42 1.40
C PRO A 148 6.42 -6.58 0.16
N LEU A 149 6.88 -6.96 -1.02
CA LEU A 149 6.58 -6.24 -2.27
C LEU A 149 5.11 -6.33 -2.66
N VAL A 150 4.46 -7.48 -2.43
CA VAL A 150 3.01 -7.65 -2.67
C VAL A 150 2.22 -6.67 -1.80
N GLU A 151 2.57 -6.56 -0.52
CA GLU A 151 1.86 -5.65 0.40
C GLU A 151 2.13 -4.18 0.10
N LYS A 152 3.38 -3.86 -0.27
CA LYS A 152 3.74 -2.50 -0.69
C LYS A 152 2.96 -2.07 -1.91
N MET A 153 2.87 -2.93 -2.92
CA MET A 153 2.13 -2.66 -4.15
C MET A 153 0.62 -2.65 -3.92
N THR A 154 0.10 -3.51 -3.05
CA THR A 154 -1.32 -3.46 -2.65
C THR A 154 -1.66 -2.13 -2.02
N LEU A 155 -0.83 -1.61 -1.10
CA LEU A 155 -1.04 -0.31 -0.48
C LEU A 155 -0.97 0.82 -1.51
N PHE A 156 -0.01 0.76 -2.45
CA PHE A 156 0.08 1.70 -3.56
C PHE A 156 -1.21 1.74 -4.38
N TRP A 157 -1.71 0.57 -4.81
CA TRP A 157 -2.95 0.50 -5.61
C TRP A 157 -4.18 0.91 -4.82
N HIS A 158 -4.26 0.58 -3.53
CA HIS A 158 -5.32 1.06 -2.65
C HIS A 158 -5.32 2.59 -2.55
N GLY A 159 -4.16 3.24 -2.58
CA GLY A 159 -4.07 4.71 -2.63
C GLY A 159 -4.37 5.32 -4.00
N HIS A 160 -4.28 4.52 -5.07
CA HIS A 160 -4.53 4.96 -6.44
C HIS A 160 -6.02 4.95 -6.81
N PHE A 161 -6.75 3.91 -6.41
CA PHE A 161 -8.19 3.84 -6.63
C PHE A 161 -8.93 4.63 -5.55
N ALA A 162 -9.89 5.46 -5.95
CA ALA A 162 -10.60 6.39 -5.07
C ALA A 162 -11.71 5.70 -4.25
N THR A 163 -11.34 4.68 -3.46
CA THR A 163 -12.25 4.02 -2.52
C THR A 163 -11.84 4.29 -1.08
N SER A 164 -12.84 4.53 -0.23
CA SER A 164 -12.63 4.70 1.19
C SER A 164 -13.73 4.02 1.98
N GLN A 165 -13.40 3.57 3.19
CA GLN A 165 -14.39 3.01 4.12
C GLN A 165 -15.54 4.00 4.39
N ARG A 166 -15.28 5.31 4.33
CA ARG A 166 -16.31 6.32 4.54
C ARG A 166 -17.40 6.25 3.47
N ASP A 167 -17.02 5.91 2.25
CA ASP A 167 -17.92 5.89 1.10
C ASP A 167 -18.58 4.52 0.97
N VAL A 168 -17.78 3.45 1.04
CA VAL A 168 -18.22 2.05 0.88
C VAL A 168 -19.13 1.60 2.04
N LYS A 169 -18.81 1.98 3.28
CA LYS A 169 -19.58 1.65 4.51
C LYS A 169 -19.92 0.16 4.62
N ASN A 170 -19.01 -0.70 4.16
CA ASN A 170 -19.12 -2.14 4.21
C ASN A 170 -17.71 -2.73 4.30
N SER A 171 -17.37 -3.24 5.48
CA SER A 171 -16.07 -3.82 5.78
C SER A 171 -15.77 -5.09 4.97
N TYR A 172 -16.80 -5.86 4.60
CA TYR A 172 -16.64 -7.04 3.73
C TYR A 172 -16.25 -6.63 2.31
N HIS A 173 -16.86 -5.58 1.75
CA HIS A 173 -16.48 -5.05 0.44
C HIS A 173 -15.04 -4.48 0.45
N MET A 174 -14.65 -3.77 1.51
CA MET A 174 -13.26 -3.30 1.65
C MET A 174 -12.25 -4.45 1.72
N TRP A 175 -12.57 -5.54 2.43
CA TRP A 175 -11.73 -6.73 2.45
C TRP A 175 -11.65 -7.39 1.06
N LEU A 176 -12.77 -7.50 0.34
CA LEU A 176 -12.80 -8.09 -0.99
C LEU A 176 -11.93 -7.29 -1.95
N GLN A 177 -12.02 -5.95 -1.91
CA GLN A 177 -11.16 -5.07 -2.69
C GLN A 177 -9.69 -5.28 -2.35
N ASN A 178 -9.33 -5.33 -1.05
CA ASN A 178 -7.97 -5.62 -0.62
C ASN A 178 -7.47 -6.96 -1.20
N LYS A 179 -8.29 -8.01 -1.16
CA LYS A 179 -7.98 -9.31 -1.74
C LYS A 179 -7.78 -9.24 -3.26
N THR A 180 -8.65 -8.53 -3.97
CA THR A 180 -8.54 -8.29 -5.42
C THR A 180 -7.22 -7.59 -5.77
N LEU A 181 -6.88 -6.52 -5.04
CA LEU A 181 -5.64 -5.77 -5.22
C LEU A 181 -4.41 -6.65 -4.94
N ARG A 182 -4.40 -7.39 -3.83
CA ARG A 182 -3.31 -8.30 -3.45
C ARG A 182 -3.04 -9.37 -4.49
N ALA A 183 -4.10 -9.99 -5.01
CA ALA A 183 -3.99 -11.04 -6.03
C ALA A 183 -3.38 -10.52 -7.34
N ASN A 184 -3.53 -9.22 -7.64
CA ASN A 184 -3.07 -8.58 -8.87
C ASN A 184 -1.89 -7.62 -8.66
N ALA A 185 -1.31 -7.55 -7.44
CA ALA A 185 -0.40 -6.47 -7.05
C ALA A 185 0.85 -6.35 -7.93
N LEU A 186 1.41 -7.50 -8.35
CA LEU A 186 2.58 -7.61 -9.24
C LEU A 186 2.20 -8.14 -10.64
N GLY A 187 0.91 -8.20 -10.93
CA GLY A 187 0.38 -8.83 -12.13
C GLY A 187 0.18 -7.87 -13.28
N ASN A 188 -0.63 -8.32 -14.24
CA ASN A 188 -0.97 -7.52 -15.41
C ASN A 188 -1.92 -6.37 -15.05
N PHE A 189 -1.58 -5.14 -15.45
CA PHE A 189 -2.38 -3.96 -15.16
C PHE A 189 -3.80 -4.00 -15.75
N LYS A 190 -3.98 -4.52 -16.97
CA LYS A 190 -5.31 -4.66 -17.58
C LYS A 190 -6.19 -5.61 -16.77
N ALA A 191 -5.61 -6.72 -16.26
CA ALA A 191 -6.32 -7.64 -15.39
C ALA A 191 -6.72 -6.95 -14.07
N LEU A 192 -5.81 -6.22 -13.43
CA LEU A 192 -6.08 -5.43 -12.23
C LEU A 192 -7.26 -4.48 -12.43
N VAL A 193 -7.20 -3.61 -13.45
CA VAL A 193 -8.25 -2.60 -13.69
C VAL A 193 -9.58 -3.27 -14.05
N THR A 194 -9.57 -4.36 -14.80
CA THR A 194 -10.78 -5.12 -15.13
C THR A 194 -11.43 -5.72 -13.88
N ALA A 195 -10.61 -6.24 -12.95
CA ALA A 195 -11.10 -6.79 -11.70
C ALA A 195 -11.65 -5.69 -10.77
N VAL A 196 -10.93 -4.59 -10.61
CA VAL A 196 -11.35 -3.45 -9.79
C VAL A 196 -12.65 -2.83 -10.32
N ALA A 197 -12.82 -2.69 -11.64
CA ALA A 197 -14.04 -2.15 -12.23
C ALA A 197 -15.32 -2.95 -11.90
N LYS A 198 -15.18 -4.22 -11.48
CA LYS A 198 -16.29 -5.11 -11.07
C LYS A 198 -16.36 -5.30 -9.56
N ASP A 199 -15.45 -4.69 -8.81
CA ASP A 199 -15.35 -4.88 -7.37
C ASP A 199 -16.53 -4.17 -6.66
N PRO A 200 -17.22 -4.82 -5.71
CA PRO A 200 -18.33 -4.22 -4.99
C PRO A 200 -17.99 -2.87 -4.34
N ALA A 201 -16.75 -2.67 -3.88
CA ALA A 201 -16.33 -1.40 -3.28
C ALA A 201 -16.32 -0.23 -4.30
N MET A 202 -16.28 -0.50 -5.60
CA MET A 202 -16.34 0.51 -6.66
C MET A 202 -17.77 0.83 -7.11
N LEU A 203 -18.77 0.06 -6.67
CA LEU A 203 -20.16 0.15 -7.12
C LEU A 203 -21.12 0.74 -6.08
N GLU A 204 -20.58 1.22 -4.95
CA GLU A 204 -21.35 1.85 -3.86
C GLU A 204 -21.78 3.28 -4.14
#